data_AF-A0A534JJM4-F1
#
_entry.id   AF-A0A534JJM4-F1
#
_cell.length_a   1.000
_cell.length_b   1.000
_cell.length_c   1.000
_cell.angle_alpha   90.00
_cell.angle_beta   90.00
_cell.angle_gamma   90.00
#
_symmetry.space_group_name_H-M   'P 1'
#
loop_
_entity.id
_entity.type
_entity.pdbx_description
1 polymer ?
#
loop_
_entity_poly.entity_id
_entity_poly.type
_entity_poly.pdbx_seq_one_letter_code
_entity_poly.pdbx_strand_id
1 'polypeptide(L)'
;MEGLAKVASPSGRDLERGWREAVRRSCASLRREGFSVSKAVRELRKRGIRRGGILLAAKGPHVVRVIVLLDRDVDAAATRTRVRSAYLQGETRVFVPWTLRWRMLSNVDRWGLRGVSVSTW
;
A
#
# COMPACT_ATOMS: atom_id res chain seq x y z
N MET A 1 3.74 -24.11 32.11
CA MET A 1 4.57 -24.16 30.88
C MET A 1 3.71 -23.67 29.73
N GLU A 2 3.77 -22.38 29.45
CA GLU A 2 3.00 -21.78 28.35
C GLU A 2 3.72 -22.06 27.03
N GLY A 3 3.09 -22.89 26.20
CA GLY A 3 3.54 -23.12 24.82
C GLY A 3 3.37 -21.83 24.05
N LEU A 4 4.48 -21.13 23.79
CA LEU A 4 4.54 -20.08 22.78
C LEU A 4 4.07 -20.67 21.46
N ALA A 5 2.79 -20.42 21.11
CA ALA A 5 2.24 -20.76 19.83
C ALA A 5 3.12 -20.09 18.78
N LYS A 6 3.94 -20.89 18.10
CA LYS A 6 4.83 -20.48 17.03
C LYS A 6 3.93 -19.94 15.92
N VAL A 7 3.70 -18.63 15.89
CA VAL A 7 2.89 -17.96 14.87
C VAL A 7 3.49 -18.35 13.54
N ALA A 8 2.80 -19.24 12.82
CA ALA A 8 3.27 -19.71 11.54
C ALA A 8 3.41 -18.50 10.62
N SER A 9 4.64 -18.19 10.22
CA SER A 9 4.89 -17.15 9.23
C SER A 9 4.03 -17.43 8.01
N PRO A 10 3.16 -16.51 7.59
CA PRO A 10 2.20 -16.77 6.54
C PRO A 10 2.91 -17.18 5.26
N SER A 11 2.40 -18.22 4.61
CA SER A 11 3.02 -18.79 3.43
C SER A 11 3.13 -17.75 2.31
N GLY A 12 4.01 -17.99 1.33
CA GLY A 12 4.14 -17.12 0.16
C GLY A 12 2.81 -16.87 -0.58
N ARG A 13 1.90 -17.87 -0.57
CA ARG A 13 0.57 -17.82 -1.18
C ARG A 13 -0.44 -17.01 -0.37
N ASP A 14 -0.43 -17.12 0.96
CA ASP A 14 -1.35 -16.38 1.83
C ASP A 14 -1.09 -14.88 1.78
N LEU A 15 0.19 -14.52 1.78
CA LEU A 15 0.64 -13.15 1.59
C LEU A 15 0.26 -12.59 0.21
N GLU A 16 0.29 -13.42 -0.83
CA GLU A 16 -0.13 -13.01 -2.16
C GLU A 16 -1.64 -12.80 -2.24
N ARG A 17 -2.43 -13.68 -1.61
CA ARG A 17 -3.89 -13.53 -1.50
C ARG A 17 -4.25 -12.26 -0.75
N GLY A 18 -3.63 -12.03 0.42
CA GLY A 18 -3.83 -10.83 1.22
C GLY A 18 -3.48 -9.55 0.46
N TRP A 19 -2.35 -9.56 -0.28
CA TRP A 19 -1.97 -8.43 -1.13
C TRP A 19 -2.98 -8.17 -2.27
N ARG A 20 -3.41 -9.21 -2.98
CA ARG A 20 -4.42 -9.07 -4.06
C ARG A 20 -5.74 -8.51 -3.52
N GLU A 21 -6.17 -8.97 -2.35
CA GLU A 21 -7.38 -8.46 -1.70
C GLU A 21 -7.24 -7.00 -1.29
N ALA A 22 -6.11 -6.62 -0.67
CA ALA A 22 -5.83 -5.24 -0.30
C ALA A 22 -5.84 -4.31 -1.53
N VAL A 23 -5.21 -4.72 -2.64
CA VAL A 23 -5.25 -3.99 -3.92
C VAL A 23 -6.68 -3.89 -4.45
N ARG A 24 -7.45 -4.99 -4.43
CA ARG A 24 -8.84 -4.99 -4.90
C ARG A 24 -9.69 -3.97 -4.14
N ARG A 25 -9.57 -3.93 -2.81
CA ARG A 25 -10.29 -2.98 -1.95
C ARG A 25 -9.85 -1.54 -2.17
N SER A 26 -8.54 -1.30 -2.25
CA SER A 26 -7.98 0.02 -2.57
C SER A 26 -8.54 0.56 -3.88
N CYS A 27 -8.53 -0.27 -4.93
CA CYS A 27 -9.09 0.08 -6.23
C CYS A 27 -10.60 0.36 -6.15
N ALA A 28 -11.35 -0.41 -5.36
CA ALA A 28 -12.78 -0.18 -5.17
C ALA A 28 -13.07 1.13 -4.41
N SER A 29 -12.24 1.50 -3.43
CA SER A 29 -12.33 2.80 -2.75
C SER A 29 -12.08 3.95 -3.73
N LEU A 30 -10.97 3.89 -4.46
CA LEU A 30 -10.61 4.91 -5.45
C LEU A 30 -11.69 5.11 -6.52
N ARG A 31 -12.29 4.02 -7.02
CA ARG A 31 -13.40 4.10 -7.98
C ARG A 31 -14.64 4.78 -7.39
N ARG A 32 -14.96 4.52 -6.12
CA ARG A 32 -16.06 5.22 -5.41
C ARG A 32 -15.80 6.71 -5.29
N GLU A 33 -14.54 7.13 -5.21
CA GLU A 33 -14.13 8.54 -5.19
C GLU A 33 -14.08 9.19 -6.59
N GLY A 34 -14.37 8.42 -7.65
CA GLY A 34 -14.38 8.86 -9.03
C GLY A 34 -13.04 8.74 -9.75
N PHE A 35 -12.06 8.02 -9.19
CA PHE A 35 -10.80 7.76 -9.86
C PHE A 35 -10.88 6.54 -10.79
N SER A 36 -10.28 6.68 -11.97
CA SER A 36 -9.90 5.58 -12.85
C SER A 36 -8.53 5.04 -12.45
N VAL A 37 -8.46 3.77 -12.04
CA VAL A 37 -7.21 3.13 -11.62
C VAL A 37 -6.57 2.40 -12.80
N SER A 38 -5.34 2.77 -13.16
CA SER A 38 -4.59 2.21 -14.30
C SER A 38 -4.25 0.73 -14.11
N LYS A 39 -4.21 0.00 -15.23
CA LYS A 39 -3.79 -1.42 -15.33
C LYS A 39 -2.32 -1.67 -14.95
N ALA A 40 -1.55 -0.68 -14.50
CA ALA A 40 -0.13 -0.80 -14.11
C ALA A 40 0.15 -1.98 -13.14
N VAL A 41 -0.83 -2.36 -12.30
CA VAL A 41 -0.80 -3.59 -11.47
C VAL A 41 -0.41 -4.84 -12.30
N ARG A 42 -0.91 -4.92 -13.54
CA ARG A 42 -0.77 -6.07 -14.45
C ARG A 42 0.63 -6.13 -15.08
N GLU A 43 1.28 -5.00 -15.31
CA GLU A 43 2.67 -4.93 -15.80
C GLU A 43 3.70 -5.21 -14.70
N LEU A 44 3.43 -4.73 -13.48
CA LEU A 44 4.26 -5.03 -12.30
C LEU A 44 4.30 -6.54 -12.00
N ARG A 45 3.21 -7.26 -12.31
CA ARG A 45 3.14 -8.73 -12.28
C ARG A 45 4.07 -9.41 -13.30
N LYS A 46 4.26 -8.84 -14.49
CA LYS A 46 5.10 -9.43 -15.56
C LYS A 46 6.60 -9.30 -15.26
N ARG A 47 7.02 -8.23 -14.59
CA ARG A 47 8.45 -7.94 -14.33
C ARG A 47 9.04 -8.63 -13.11
N GLY A 48 8.34 -9.59 -12.49
CA GLY A 48 8.86 -10.28 -11.30
C GLY A 48 9.06 -9.37 -10.07
N ILE A 49 8.54 -8.13 -10.11
CA ILE A 49 8.54 -7.19 -8.98
C ILE A 49 7.48 -7.68 -7.98
N ARG A 50 7.84 -8.75 -7.27
CA ARG A 50 7.02 -9.40 -6.27
C ARG A 50 6.83 -8.43 -5.12
N ARG A 51 5.64 -7.83 -5.06
CA ARG A 51 5.08 -7.02 -3.97
C ARG A 51 5.64 -5.58 -3.94
N GLY A 52 4.76 -4.61 -4.22
CA GLY A 52 5.07 -3.20 -3.98
C GLY A 52 4.95 -2.24 -5.15
N GLY A 53 4.29 -2.63 -6.23
CA GLY A 53 4.04 -1.70 -7.32
C GLY A 53 3.19 -0.49 -6.88
N ILE A 54 3.59 0.71 -7.30
CA ILE A 54 2.79 1.92 -7.17
C ILE A 54 1.68 1.85 -8.23
N LEU A 55 0.42 1.93 -7.81
CA LEU A 55 -0.70 2.07 -8.75
C LEU A 55 -0.85 3.54 -9.10
N LEU A 56 -1.37 3.81 -10.28
CA LEU A 56 -1.75 5.17 -10.67
C LEU A 56 -3.27 5.24 -10.73
N ALA A 57 -3.84 6.27 -10.13
CA ALA A 57 -5.26 6.55 -10.21
C ALA A 57 -5.46 7.99 -10.69
N ALA A 58 -6.40 8.20 -11.62
CA ALA A 58 -6.62 9.49 -12.27
C ALA A 58 -8.09 9.93 -12.19
N LYS A 59 -8.34 11.22 -11.96
CA LYS A 59 -9.65 11.87 -11.96
C LYS A 59 -9.55 13.19 -12.73
N GLY A 60 -9.92 13.17 -14.02
CA GLY A 60 -9.65 14.29 -14.91
C GLY A 60 -8.13 14.53 -15.04
N PRO A 61 -7.63 15.77 -14.87
CA PRO A 61 -6.19 16.06 -14.91
C PRO A 61 -5.44 15.60 -13.65
N HIS A 62 -6.15 15.21 -12.59
CA HIS A 62 -5.58 14.87 -11.30
C HIS A 62 -5.05 13.44 -11.29
N VAL A 63 -3.76 13.23 -11.03
CA VAL A 63 -3.14 11.89 -10.96
C VAL A 63 -2.52 11.66 -9.58
N VAL A 64 -2.90 10.55 -8.95
CA VAL A 64 -2.35 10.12 -7.66
C VAL A 64 -1.61 8.79 -7.78
N ARG A 65 -0.47 8.71 -7.09
CA ARG A 65 0.29 7.49 -6.86
C ARG A 65 -0.29 6.77 -5.65
N VAL A 66 -0.52 5.47 -5.78
CA VAL A 66 -1.24 4.66 -4.81
C VAL A 66 -0.33 3.56 -4.32
N ILE A 67 -0.11 3.51 -3.01
CA ILE A 67 0.70 2.48 -2.37
C ILE A 67 -0.19 1.70 -1.39
N VAL A 68 -0.25 0.38 -1.56
CA VAL A 68 -1.00 -0.53 -0.70
C VAL A 68 -0.01 -1.20 0.25
N LEU A 69 -0.18 -1.02 1.57
CA LEU A 69 0.68 -1.65 2.59
C LEU A 69 -0.06 -2.76 3.33
N LEU A 70 0.65 -3.86 3.58
CA LEU A 70 0.24 -4.88 4.55
C LEU A 70 0.91 -4.61 5.90
N ASP A 71 0.48 -5.31 6.95
CA ASP A 71 0.97 -5.11 8.33
C ASP A 71 2.50 -5.07 8.44
N ARG A 72 3.15 -6.13 7.98
CA ARG A 72 4.62 -6.22 8.00
C ARG A 72 5.34 -5.13 7.20
N ASP A 73 4.65 -4.47 6.26
CA ASP A 73 5.25 -3.48 5.38
C ASP A 73 5.24 -2.09 6.04
N VAL A 74 4.38 -1.83 7.04
CA VAL A 74 4.23 -0.51 7.66
C VAL A 74 5.55 -0.05 8.29
N ASP A 75 6.20 -0.91 9.06
CA ASP A 75 7.42 -0.55 9.80
C ASP A 75 8.72 -0.82 9.01
N ALA A 76 8.63 -1.31 7.77
CA ALA A 76 9.79 -1.72 6.99
C ALA A 76 10.55 -0.53 6.39
N ALA A 77 11.89 -0.53 6.51
CA ALA A 77 12.75 0.51 5.93
C ALA A 77 12.58 0.66 4.41
N ALA A 78 12.40 -0.47 3.70
CA ALA A 78 12.13 -0.48 2.27
C ALA A 78 10.83 0.26 1.90
N THR A 79 9.81 0.22 2.76
CA THR A 79 8.56 0.96 2.57
C THR A 79 8.81 2.45 2.62
N ARG A 80 9.61 2.93 3.57
CA ARG A 80 9.95 4.36 3.67
C ARG A 80 10.60 4.87 2.38
N THR A 81 11.58 4.14 1.85
CA THR A 81 12.24 4.48 0.58
C THR A 81 11.23 4.52 -0.57
N ARG A 82 10.33 3.55 -0.63
CA ARG A 82 9.31 3.47 -1.68
C ARG A 82 8.30 4.62 -1.61
N VAL A 83 7.75 4.91 -0.43
CA VAL A 83 6.78 5.98 -0.23
C VAL A 83 7.43 7.34 -0.51
N ARG A 84 8.68 7.54 -0.06
CA ARG A 84 9.44 8.76 -0.37
C ARG A 84 9.65 8.94 -1.87
N SER A 85 10.06 7.89 -2.57
CA SER A 85 10.25 7.94 -4.03
C SER A 85 8.95 8.29 -4.77
N ALA A 86 7.81 7.70 -4.36
CA ALA A 86 6.52 8.02 -4.94
C ALA A 86 6.10 9.47 -4.68
N TYR A 87 6.26 9.93 -3.44
CA TYR A 87 5.96 11.29 -3.03
C TYR A 87 6.76 12.33 -3.84
N LEU A 88 8.06 12.10 -4.05
CA LEU A 88 8.90 12.99 -4.85
C LEU A 88 8.46 13.11 -6.32
N GLN A 89 7.68 12.15 -6.81
CA GLN A 89 7.17 12.16 -8.17
C GLN A 89 5.74 12.74 -8.29
N GLY A 90 5.08 13.07 -7.18
CA GLY A 90 3.76 13.71 -7.14
C GLY A 90 2.88 13.23 -5.97
N GLU A 91 1.60 13.61 -6.00
CA GLU A 91 0.65 13.26 -4.94
C GLU A 91 0.62 11.74 -4.71
N THR A 92 0.73 11.35 -3.45
CA THR A 92 0.81 9.95 -3.05
C THR A 92 -0.22 9.65 -1.97
N ARG A 93 -1.05 8.64 -2.24
CA ARG A 93 -1.99 8.05 -1.31
C ARG A 93 -1.49 6.69 -0.86
N VAL A 94 -1.37 6.53 0.44
CA VAL A 94 -1.02 5.27 1.06
C VAL A 94 -2.28 4.69 1.67
N PHE A 95 -2.46 3.42 1.39
CA PHE A 95 -3.66 2.68 1.59
C PHE A 95 -3.30 1.57 2.60
N VAL A 96 -4.07 1.47 3.70
CA VAL A 96 -3.83 0.49 4.80
C VAL A 96 -5.13 -0.11 5.34
N PRO A 97 -5.08 -1.33 5.92
CA PRO A 97 -6.15 -1.84 6.78
C PRO A 97 -6.43 -0.88 7.96
N TRP A 98 -7.70 -0.69 8.31
CA TRP A 98 -8.13 0.22 9.39
C TRP A 98 -7.41 -0.05 10.73
N THR A 99 -7.24 -1.32 11.09
CA THR A 99 -6.56 -1.76 12.32
C THR A 99 -5.11 -1.28 12.41
N LEU A 100 -4.52 -0.87 11.29
CA LEU A 100 -3.15 -0.39 11.17
C LEU A 100 -3.06 1.12 10.94
N ARG A 101 -4.19 1.83 10.91
CA ARG A 101 -4.25 3.29 10.68
C ARG A 101 -3.38 4.06 11.66
N TRP A 102 -3.46 3.73 12.95
CA TRP A 102 -2.69 4.41 13.99
C TRP A 102 -1.17 4.19 13.80
N ARG A 103 -0.73 2.96 13.49
CA ARG A 103 0.69 2.64 13.23
C ARG A 103 1.21 3.46 12.07
N MET A 104 0.41 3.56 11.01
CA MET A 104 0.75 4.29 9.81
C MET A 104 0.83 5.80 10.08
N LEU A 105 -0.16 6.39 10.76
CA LEU A 105 -0.15 7.82 11.11
C LEU A 105 1.06 8.19 11.97
N SER A 106 1.38 7.38 12.99
CA SER A 106 2.59 7.56 13.82
C SER A 106 3.88 7.45 13.01
N ASN A 107 3.85 6.71 11.90
CA ASN A 107 5.00 6.53 11.03
C ASN A 107 5.12 7.62 9.94
N VAL A 108 4.03 8.21 9.45
CA VAL A 108 4.07 9.25 8.41
C VAL A 108 4.90 10.45 8.86
N ASP A 109 4.72 10.90 10.10
CA ASP A 109 5.53 11.97 10.68
C ASP A 109 7.00 11.55 10.81
N ARG A 110 7.27 10.31 11.23
CA ARG A 110 8.64 9.75 11.32
C ARG A 110 9.30 9.58 9.96
N TRP A 111 8.53 9.30 8.92
CA TRP A 111 9.04 9.19 7.55
C TRP A 111 9.46 10.56 7.02
N GLY A 112 8.87 11.65 7.55
CA GLY A 112 9.11 13.03 7.12
C GLY A 112 8.34 13.40 5.86
N LEU A 113 7.15 12.84 5.65
CA LEU A 113 6.41 12.92 4.38
C LEU A 113 5.02 13.56 4.57
N ARG A 114 4.99 14.86 4.92
CA ARG A 114 3.75 15.61 5.21
C ARG A 114 2.75 15.73 4.05
N GLY A 115 3.14 15.39 2.82
CA GLY A 115 2.27 15.34 1.63
C GLY A 115 1.70 13.97 1.30
N VAL A 116 1.91 12.97 2.15
CA VAL A 116 1.32 11.63 2.00
C VAL A 116 -0.06 11.62 2.64
N SER A 117 -1.08 11.33 1.84
CA SER A 117 -2.44 11.12 2.36
C SER A 117 -2.64 9.65 2.73
N VAL A 118 -3.31 9.41 3.86
CA VAL A 118 -3.66 8.08 4.33
C VAL A 118 -5.12 7.83 3.99
N SER A 119 -5.38 6.78 3.22
CA SER A 119 -6.73 6.32 2.93
C SER A 119 -6.89 4.92 3.47
N THR A 120 -7.94 4.68 4.23
CA THR A 120 -8.33 3.32 4.62
C THR A 120 -9.37 2.84 3.63
N TRP A 121 -9.20 1.63 3.11
CA TRP A 121 -10.10 1.03 2.12
C TRP A 121 -11.19 0.16 2.76
#